data_AF-A0A7V7XPY2-F1
#
_entry.id   AF-A0A7V7XPY2-F1
#
_cell.length_a   1.000
_cell.length_b   1.000
_cell.length_c   1.000
_cell.angle_alpha   90.00
_cell.angle_beta   90.00
_cell.angle_gamma   90.00
#
_symmetry.space_group_name_H-M   'P 1'
#
loop_
_entity.id
_entity.type
_entity.pdbx_description
1 polymer ?
#
loop_
_entity_poly.entity_id
_entity_poly.type
_entity_poly.pdbx_seq_one_letter_code
_entity_poly.pdbx_strand_id
1 'polypeptide(L)'
;MRRSILPWLLLLALPLRAEQAPAPAPAAPPAQAVPQHSAEEELAALRPVLIGKRYLEQAHKRLAVQLARLGRSMDNPETWYEDNTLVAREFVADVRIMYALEFKEGAQLVSHGMMRSWGMDAERLHQRSLANLDRAHGEIAVKPVGKLPWLSVIETEDGYAASRVLLHWRWAELTLKLGDVLILGMPTRDVVVFTSTLAPEKIEQLRETVETVERHQGRPVTRRLFQWTPQGWAEFDAGLQQPIEQQGEQREQQGGAEGKMVEAPAKADADVARQAADAQQGGQPRQEDAGNEHRHQQGNQPFQHRQ
;
A
#
# COMPACT_ATOMS: atom_id res chain seq x y z
N MET A 1 -25.33 37.24 -36.40
CA MET A 1 -26.35 36.19 -36.19
C MET A 1 -26.51 35.93 -34.70
N ARG A 2 -27.66 36.27 -34.12
CA ARG A 2 -28.14 35.78 -32.81
C ARG A 2 -29.64 35.61 -32.95
N ARG A 3 -30.17 34.44 -32.60
CA ARG A 3 -31.60 34.17 -32.48
C ARG A 3 -31.96 33.95 -31.02
N SER A 4 -33.19 34.34 -30.70
CA SER A 4 -33.90 34.27 -29.42
C SER A 4 -33.79 32.93 -28.68
N ILE A 5 -34.18 32.83 -27.40
CA ILE A 5 -35.59 32.80 -26.96
C ILE A 5 -35.78 33.49 -25.58
N LEU A 6 -36.82 34.33 -25.47
CA LEU A 6 -37.44 34.88 -24.23
C LEU A 6 -38.42 33.84 -23.62
N PRO A 7 -39.08 34.07 -22.46
CA PRO A 7 -38.91 35.09 -21.40
C PRO A 7 -38.86 34.47 -19.98
N TRP A 8 -38.75 35.31 -18.94
CA TRP A 8 -39.45 35.04 -17.66
C TRP A 8 -40.19 36.30 -17.20
N LEU A 9 -41.42 36.10 -16.70
CA LEU A 9 -42.39 37.16 -16.40
C LEU A 9 -42.27 37.65 -14.96
N LEU A 10 -42.57 38.94 -14.72
CA LEU A 10 -42.77 39.48 -13.39
C LEU A 10 -44.02 38.86 -12.73
N LEU A 11 -43.99 38.69 -11.41
CA LEU A 11 -45.19 38.78 -10.58
C LEU A 11 -44.88 39.30 -9.16
N LEU A 12 -45.25 40.58 -8.97
CA LEU A 12 -45.86 41.20 -7.78
C LEU A 12 -45.55 40.66 -6.37
N ALA A 13 -45.01 41.53 -5.52
CA ALA A 13 -45.02 41.39 -4.07
C ALA A 13 -46.32 41.92 -3.45
N LEU A 14 -46.86 41.23 -2.42
CA LEU A 14 -47.76 41.72 -1.36
C LEU A 14 -48.12 40.55 -0.39
N PRO A 15 -48.60 40.82 0.84
CA PRO A 15 -47.81 41.02 2.05
C PRO A 15 -47.70 39.76 2.94
N LEU A 16 -46.76 39.74 3.90
CA LEU A 16 -46.69 38.69 4.91
C LEU A 16 -47.92 38.71 5.83
N ARG A 17 -48.60 37.56 5.94
CA ARG A 17 -49.56 37.25 7.01
C ARG A 17 -48.90 36.21 7.92
N ALA A 18 -48.74 36.53 9.20
CA ALA A 18 -48.14 35.62 10.17
C ALA A 18 -49.16 34.55 10.57
N GLU A 19 -49.08 33.38 9.93
CA GLU A 19 -49.84 32.19 10.28
C GLU A 19 -48.96 31.28 11.15
N GLN A 20 -49.42 30.94 12.36
CA GLN A 20 -48.65 30.08 13.26
C GLN A 20 -48.58 28.67 12.66
N ALA A 21 -47.36 28.23 12.33
CA ALA A 21 -47.13 26.88 11.84
C ALA A 21 -47.60 25.84 12.87
N PRO A 22 -48.31 24.76 12.46
CA PRO A 22 -48.67 23.68 13.36
C PRO A 22 -47.41 23.00 13.91
N ALA A 23 -47.50 22.46 15.11
CA ALA A 23 -46.40 21.74 15.76
C ALA A 23 -45.87 20.60 14.84
N PRO A 24 -44.55 20.37 14.79
CA PRO A 24 -43.99 19.32 13.95
C PRO A 24 -44.56 17.97 14.35
N ALA A 25 -45.08 17.23 13.35
CA ALA A 25 -45.51 15.86 13.55
C ALA A 25 -44.35 15.02 14.11
N PRO A 26 -44.61 14.02 14.97
CA PRO A 26 -43.57 13.15 15.50
C PRO A 26 -42.80 12.52 14.34
N ALA A 27 -41.47 12.59 14.41
CA ALA A 27 -40.60 12.04 13.37
C ALA A 27 -40.93 10.56 13.16
N ALA A 28 -41.19 10.18 11.91
CA ALA A 28 -41.33 8.77 11.56
C ALA A 28 -40.06 8.02 11.98
N PRO A 29 -40.17 6.78 12.50
CA PRO A 29 -38.99 5.98 12.83
C PRO A 29 -38.11 5.84 11.58
N PRO A 30 -36.77 5.80 11.73
CA PRO A 30 -35.87 5.74 10.60
C PRO A 30 -36.20 4.51 9.75
N ALA A 31 -36.69 4.76 8.54
CA ALA A 31 -36.95 3.70 7.57
C ALA A 31 -35.66 2.92 7.36
N GLN A 32 -35.73 1.59 7.49
CA GLN A 32 -34.60 0.72 7.18
C GLN A 32 -34.22 0.98 5.73
N ALA A 33 -33.05 1.61 5.53
CA ALA A 33 -32.62 2.02 4.22
C ALA A 33 -32.40 0.78 3.36
N VAL A 34 -33.18 0.66 2.28
CA VAL A 34 -32.97 -0.39 1.28
C VAL A 34 -31.54 -0.22 0.74
N PRO A 35 -30.70 -1.28 0.74
CA PRO A 35 -29.34 -1.16 0.24
C PRO A 35 -29.36 -0.69 -1.22
N GLN A 36 -28.64 0.40 -1.50
CA GLN A 36 -28.63 1.07 -2.81
C GLN A 36 -27.85 0.28 -3.87
N HIS A 37 -26.99 -0.64 -3.42
CA HIS A 37 -26.16 -1.50 -4.24
C HIS A 37 -26.29 -2.94 -3.76
N SER A 38 -26.12 -3.90 -4.67
CA SER A 38 -25.96 -5.30 -4.32
C SER A 38 -24.59 -5.56 -3.69
N ALA A 39 -24.48 -6.61 -2.86
CA ALA A 39 -23.21 -7.00 -2.25
C ALA A 39 -22.10 -7.28 -3.28
N GLU A 40 -22.44 -7.74 -4.49
CA GLU A 40 -21.45 -7.95 -5.56
C GLU A 40 -20.90 -6.62 -6.11
N GLU A 41 -21.76 -5.60 -6.29
CA GLU A 41 -21.35 -4.25 -6.70
C GLU A 41 -20.48 -3.59 -5.62
N GLU A 42 -20.85 -3.72 -4.34
CA GLU A 42 -20.02 -3.24 -3.22
C GLU A 42 -18.64 -3.92 -3.21
N LEU A 43 -18.59 -5.25 -3.35
CA LEU A 43 -17.34 -6.01 -3.40
C LEU A 43 -16.51 -5.82 -4.69
N ALA A 44 -17.09 -5.21 -5.73
CA ALA A 44 -16.37 -4.72 -6.91
C ALA A 44 -15.86 -3.28 -6.72
N ALA A 45 -16.60 -2.44 -5.99
CA ALA A 45 -16.23 -1.06 -5.66
C ALA A 45 -15.14 -0.95 -4.55
N LEU A 46 -14.96 -2.01 -3.76
CA LEU A 46 -14.02 -2.09 -2.64
C LEU A 46 -12.55 -1.85 -3.04
N ARG A 47 -11.91 -0.85 -2.45
CA ARG A 47 -10.50 -0.46 -2.65
C ARG A 47 -9.81 -0.11 -1.31
N PRO A 48 -8.50 -0.32 -1.14
CA PRO A 48 -7.75 0.07 0.05
C PRO A 48 -7.21 1.50 -0.10
N VAL A 49 -7.25 2.27 0.99
CA VAL A 49 -6.80 3.67 1.04
C VAL A 49 -5.81 3.83 2.18
N LEU A 50 -4.63 4.42 1.90
CA LEU A 50 -3.69 4.81 2.94
C LEU A 50 -4.12 6.10 3.63
N ILE A 51 -3.99 6.13 4.96
CA ILE A 51 -4.30 7.29 5.80
C ILE A 51 -3.25 7.44 6.91
N GLY A 52 -2.86 8.68 7.21
CA GLY A 52 -2.04 8.95 8.39
C GLY A 52 -2.82 8.71 9.69
N LYS A 53 -2.21 8.04 10.67
CA LYS A 53 -2.78 7.71 11.98
C LYS A 53 -3.38 8.95 12.67
N ARG A 54 -2.71 10.10 12.60
CA ARG A 54 -3.20 11.39 13.13
C ARG A 54 -4.54 11.82 12.52
N TYR A 55 -4.76 11.54 11.24
CA TYR A 55 -6.00 11.86 10.52
C TYR A 55 -7.08 10.80 10.79
N LEU A 56 -6.71 9.52 10.89
CA LEU A 56 -7.61 8.45 11.30
C LEU A 56 -8.16 8.67 12.71
N GLU A 57 -7.32 9.03 13.68
CA GLU A 57 -7.74 9.33 15.06
C GLU A 57 -8.72 10.52 15.12
N GLN A 58 -8.56 11.53 14.25
CA GLN A 58 -9.51 12.63 14.13
C GLN A 58 -10.84 12.16 13.52
N ALA A 59 -10.80 11.31 12.49
CA ALA A 59 -11.99 10.71 11.90
C ALA A 59 -12.75 9.85 12.93
N HIS A 60 -12.05 8.98 13.67
CA HIS A 60 -12.61 8.18 14.76
C HIS A 60 -13.24 9.04 15.85
N LYS A 61 -12.59 10.12 16.30
CA LYS A 61 -13.18 11.05 17.30
C LYS A 61 -14.45 11.72 16.80
N ARG A 62 -14.50 12.15 15.53
CA ARG A 62 -15.72 12.73 14.92
C ARG A 62 -16.84 11.71 14.81
N LEU A 63 -16.52 10.52 14.29
CA LEU A 63 -17.45 9.42 14.14
C LEU A 63 -18.02 8.98 15.49
N ALA A 64 -17.18 8.79 16.52
CA ALA A 64 -17.62 8.43 17.87
C ALA A 64 -18.62 9.44 18.45
N VAL A 65 -18.42 10.75 18.25
CA VAL A 65 -19.36 11.79 18.67
C VAL A 65 -20.68 11.74 17.88
N GLN A 66 -20.63 11.43 16.57
CA GLN A 66 -21.84 11.24 15.76
C GLN A 66 -22.61 9.98 16.18
N LEU A 67 -21.90 8.86 16.36
CA LEU A 67 -22.46 7.58 16.78
C LEU A 67 -23.10 7.70 18.17
N ALA A 68 -22.42 8.29 19.15
CA ALA A 68 -22.97 8.53 20.49
C ALA A 68 -24.20 9.45 20.50
N ARG A 69 -24.37 10.34 19.50
CA ARG A 69 -25.58 11.17 19.38
C ARG A 69 -26.78 10.36 18.91
N LEU A 70 -26.57 9.44 17.95
CA LEU A 70 -27.59 8.59 17.33
C LEU A 70 -27.98 7.41 18.23
N GLY A 71 -26.99 6.74 18.84
CA GLY A 71 -27.19 5.53 19.65
C GLY A 71 -27.87 5.75 21.01
N ARG A 72 -28.16 6.99 21.40
CA ARG A 72 -28.79 7.36 22.70
C ARG A 72 -30.23 6.85 22.91
N SER A 73 -30.83 6.21 21.90
CA SER A 73 -32.20 5.72 21.93
C SER A 73 -32.33 4.23 21.56
N MET A 74 -31.25 3.46 21.66
CA MET A 74 -31.22 2.04 21.24
C MET A 74 -31.04 1.09 22.41
N ASP A 75 -31.63 -0.10 22.30
CA ASP A 75 -31.60 -1.13 23.34
C ASP A 75 -30.23 -1.82 23.49
N ASN A 76 -29.40 -1.83 22.44
CA ASN A 76 -28.04 -2.36 22.47
C ASN A 76 -27.05 -1.40 21.76
N PRO A 77 -26.49 -0.42 22.48
CA PRO A 77 -25.58 0.56 21.90
C PRO A 77 -24.19 0.01 21.57
N GLU A 78 -23.73 -1.06 22.24
CA GLU A 78 -22.38 -1.60 22.08
C GLU A 78 -22.21 -2.32 20.74
N THR A 79 -23.06 -3.31 20.44
CA THR A 79 -22.99 -4.05 19.16
C THR A 79 -23.17 -3.13 17.96
N TRP A 80 -24.06 -2.14 18.06
CA TRP A 80 -24.23 -1.14 17.00
C TRP A 80 -22.99 -0.24 16.83
N TYR A 81 -22.32 0.13 17.93
CA TYR A 81 -21.07 0.89 17.86
C TYR A 81 -19.96 0.07 17.17
N GLU A 82 -19.87 -1.22 17.47
CA GLU A 82 -18.96 -2.14 16.76
C GLU A 82 -19.30 -2.24 15.27
N ASP A 83 -20.57 -2.49 14.91
CA ASP A 83 -21.03 -2.57 13.52
C ASP A 83 -20.72 -1.30 12.71
N ASN A 84 -20.72 -0.14 13.35
CA ASN A 84 -20.45 1.16 12.71
C ASN A 84 -18.99 1.63 12.86
N THR A 85 -18.14 0.88 13.57
CA THR A 85 -16.70 1.17 13.65
C THR A 85 -16.01 0.80 12.34
N LEU A 86 -15.07 1.62 11.89
CA LEU A 86 -14.40 1.49 10.61
C LEU A 86 -13.34 0.38 10.63
N VAL A 87 -13.28 -0.43 9.58
CA VAL A 87 -12.24 -1.45 9.43
C VAL A 87 -10.93 -0.77 9.02
N ALA A 88 -9.91 -0.93 9.84
CA ALA A 88 -8.56 -0.46 9.56
C ALA A 88 -7.51 -1.50 10.00
N ARG A 89 -6.35 -1.50 9.34
CA ARG A 89 -5.18 -2.32 9.72
C ARG A 89 -3.89 -1.50 9.71
N GLU A 90 -2.87 -2.01 10.39
CA GLU A 90 -1.51 -1.45 10.37
C GLU A 90 -0.95 -1.45 8.93
N PHE A 91 -0.09 -0.48 8.64
CA PHE A 91 0.87 -0.56 7.54
C PHE A 91 2.29 -0.45 8.12
N VAL A 92 2.91 0.71 8.02
CA VAL A 92 4.28 1.00 8.47
C VAL A 92 4.29 2.40 9.09
N ALA A 93 5.15 2.63 10.08
CA ALA A 93 5.31 3.90 10.78
C ALA A 93 3.97 4.45 11.33
N ASP A 94 3.60 5.67 10.93
CA ASP A 94 2.35 6.33 11.31
C ASP A 94 1.23 6.20 10.27
N VAL A 95 1.29 5.20 9.38
CA VAL A 95 0.30 4.99 8.31
C VAL A 95 -0.58 3.76 8.59
N ARG A 96 -1.85 3.84 8.20
CA ARG A 96 -2.87 2.80 8.29
C ARG A 96 -3.48 2.53 6.92
N ILE A 97 -3.98 1.32 6.72
CA ILE A 97 -4.84 0.99 5.57
C ILE A 97 -6.29 1.00 6.06
N MET A 98 -7.14 1.77 5.38
CA MET A 98 -8.60 1.69 5.46
C MET A 98 -9.15 1.08 4.18
N TYR A 99 -10.45 0.82 4.17
CA TYR A 99 -11.18 0.36 3.01
C TYR A 99 -12.31 1.32 2.66
N ALA A 100 -12.47 1.59 1.36
CA ALA A 100 -13.54 2.40 0.81
C ALA A 100 -14.26 1.64 -0.31
N LEU A 101 -15.56 1.81 -0.39
CA LEU A 101 -16.33 1.55 -1.61
C LEU A 101 -16.35 2.85 -2.41
N GLU A 102 -16.02 2.81 -3.70
CA GLU A 102 -16.16 3.97 -4.58
C GLU A 102 -17.19 3.73 -5.67
N PHE A 103 -18.20 4.60 -5.66
CA PHE A 103 -19.27 4.70 -6.65
C PHE A 103 -19.19 6.07 -7.36
N LYS A 104 -20.08 6.33 -8.32
CA LYS A 104 -20.09 7.62 -9.05
C LYS A 104 -20.57 8.77 -8.17
N GLU A 105 -21.39 8.42 -7.19
CA GLU A 105 -22.09 9.28 -6.25
C GLU A 105 -21.18 9.71 -5.08
N GLY A 106 -20.11 8.95 -4.82
CA GLY A 106 -19.14 9.24 -3.76
C GLY A 106 -18.40 7.99 -3.27
N ALA A 107 -17.64 8.17 -2.19
CA ALA A 107 -16.92 7.10 -1.50
C ALA A 107 -17.49 6.87 -0.10
N GLN A 108 -17.68 5.59 0.27
CA GLN A 108 -18.14 5.15 1.59
C GLN A 108 -17.05 4.33 2.28
N LEU A 109 -16.73 4.64 3.53
CA LEU A 109 -15.77 3.86 4.32
C LEU A 109 -16.43 2.58 4.84
N VAL A 110 -15.69 1.47 4.80
CA VAL A 110 -16.19 0.15 5.22
C VAL A 110 -16.18 0.03 6.74
N SER A 111 -17.32 -0.37 7.31
CA SER A 111 -17.46 -0.70 8.72
C SER A 111 -17.38 -2.20 8.99
N HIS A 112 -17.19 -2.60 10.25
CA HIS A 112 -17.20 -4.00 10.65
C HIS A 112 -18.55 -4.69 10.35
N GLY A 113 -19.67 -3.96 10.45
CA GLY A 113 -21.00 -4.47 10.09
C GLY A 113 -21.13 -4.79 8.59
N MET A 114 -20.59 -3.94 7.71
CA MET A 114 -20.53 -4.19 6.26
C MET A 114 -19.65 -5.40 5.93
N MET A 115 -18.46 -5.46 6.54
CA MET A 115 -17.56 -6.61 6.37
C MET A 115 -18.22 -7.93 6.81
N ARG A 116 -18.96 -7.92 7.93
CA ARG A 116 -19.75 -9.05 8.42
C ARG A 116 -20.90 -9.43 7.49
N SER A 117 -21.65 -8.47 6.96
CA SER A 117 -22.80 -8.76 6.07
C SER A 117 -22.38 -9.40 4.74
N TRP A 118 -21.17 -9.10 4.26
CA TRP A 118 -20.55 -9.80 3.12
C TRP A 118 -19.94 -11.18 3.45
N GLY A 119 -20.00 -11.63 4.71
CA GLY A 119 -19.36 -12.87 5.15
C GLY A 119 -17.83 -12.84 5.00
N MET A 120 -17.20 -11.69 5.22
CA MET A 120 -15.76 -11.51 5.14
C MET A 120 -15.11 -11.38 6.52
N ASP A 121 -13.90 -11.92 6.63
CA ASP A 121 -12.94 -11.51 7.65
C ASP A 121 -12.05 -10.37 7.12
N ALA A 122 -11.23 -9.80 8.01
CA ALA A 122 -10.37 -8.67 7.69
C ALA A 122 -9.29 -8.98 6.64
N GLU A 123 -8.90 -10.25 6.45
CA GLU A 123 -7.86 -10.65 5.50
C GLU A 123 -8.45 -10.89 4.11
N ARG A 124 -9.59 -11.57 4.02
CA ARG A 124 -10.35 -11.71 2.77
C ARG A 124 -10.77 -10.35 2.21
N LEU A 125 -11.20 -9.42 3.09
CA LEU A 125 -11.48 -8.03 2.72
C LEU A 125 -10.23 -7.37 2.10
N HIS A 126 -9.06 -7.54 2.72
CA HIS A 126 -7.81 -6.95 2.24
C HIS A 126 -7.38 -7.51 0.88
N GLN A 127 -7.31 -8.82 0.75
CA GLN A 127 -6.89 -9.48 -0.50
C GLN A 127 -7.84 -9.12 -1.66
N ARG A 128 -9.16 -9.06 -1.41
CA ARG A 128 -10.14 -8.59 -2.40
C ARG A 128 -9.89 -7.14 -2.79
N SER A 129 -9.63 -6.26 -1.82
CA SER A 129 -9.35 -4.85 -2.07
C SER A 129 -8.06 -4.64 -2.89
N LEU A 130 -6.98 -5.39 -2.62
CA LEU A 130 -5.73 -5.32 -3.39
C LEU A 130 -5.94 -5.77 -4.84
N ALA A 131 -6.67 -6.87 -5.06
CA ALA A 131 -6.99 -7.36 -6.39
C ALA A 131 -7.87 -6.37 -7.19
N ASN A 132 -8.74 -5.62 -6.51
CA ASN A 132 -9.53 -4.54 -7.14
C ASN A 132 -8.67 -3.30 -7.43
N LEU A 133 -7.78 -2.92 -6.51
CA LEU A 133 -6.82 -1.82 -6.70
C LEU A 133 -5.93 -2.07 -7.92
N ASP A 134 -5.34 -3.26 -8.03
CA ASP A 134 -4.47 -3.59 -9.17
C ASP A 134 -5.24 -3.62 -10.49
N ARG A 135 -6.45 -4.19 -10.51
CA ARG A 135 -7.29 -4.24 -11.73
C ARG A 135 -7.69 -2.86 -12.24
N ALA A 136 -8.03 -1.92 -11.35
CA ALA A 136 -8.57 -0.61 -11.73
C ALA A 136 -7.52 0.51 -11.76
N HIS A 137 -6.47 0.39 -10.94
CA HIS A 137 -5.48 1.46 -10.67
C HIS A 137 -4.04 0.92 -10.57
N GLY A 138 -3.75 -0.31 -11.00
CA GLY A 138 -2.46 -0.97 -10.78
C GLY A 138 -1.25 -0.40 -11.54
N GLU A 139 -1.48 0.46 -12.53
CA GLU A 139 -0.40 1.10 -13.28
C GLU A 139 0.39 2.09 -12.40
N ILE A 140 1.72 1.99 -12.45
CA ILE A 140 2.65 2.92 -11.79
C ILE A 140 3.33 3.77 -12.87
N ALA A 141 2.70 4.90 -13.19
CA ALA A 141 3.21 5.87 -14.17
C ALA A 141 4.25 6.82 -13.53
N VAL A 142 5.52 6.47 -13.65
CA VAL A 142 6.65 7.24 -13.10
C VAL A 142 7.03 8.43 -14.00
N LYS A 143 7.24 9.60 -13.41
CA LYS A 143 7.73 10.82 -14.08
C LYS A 143 8.91 11.43 -13.31
N PRO A 144 9.93 12.03 -13.95
CA PRO A 144 10.95 12.81 -13.24
C PRO A 144 10.35 14.12 -12.70
N VAL A 145 10.86 14.59 -11.56
CA VAL A 145 10.42 15.87 -10.97
C VAL A 145 11.14 17.03 -11.66
N GLY A 146 10.46 17.67 -12.62
CA GLY A 146 10.97 18.83 -13.34
C GLY A 146 12.25 18.52 -14.12
N LYS A 147 13.40 19.04 -13.64
CA LYS A 147 14.73 18.79 -14.23
C LYS A 147 15.65 17.97 -13.31
N LEU A 148 15.11 17.30 -12.29
CA LEU A 148 15.86 16.52 -11.31
C LEU A 148 15.84 15.03 -11.73
N PRO A 149 16.86 14.50 -12.43
CA PRO A 149 16.83 13.12 -12.93
C PRO A 149 16.92 12.05 -11.82
N TRP A 150 17.30 12.46 -10.60
CA TRP A 150 17.40 11.60 -9.43
C TRP A 150 16.11 11.54 -8.60
N LEU A 151 15.13 12.40 -8.88
CA LEU A 151 13.87 12.48 -8.15
C LEU A 151 12.70 12.15 -9.08
N SER A 152 11.88 11.19 -8.67
CA SER A 152 10.73 10.70 -9.41
C SER A 152 9.43 10.91 -8.64
N VAL A 153 8.33 10.99 -9.37
CA VAL A 153 6.98 11.17 -8.85
C VAL A 153 5.98 10.26 -9.56
N ILE A 154 5.01 9.76 -8.80
CA ILE A 154 3.73 9.22 -9.26
C ILE A 154 2.68 10.21 -8.76
N GLU A 155 1.97 10.84 -9.69
CA GLU A 155 0.91 11.80 -9.40
C GLU A 155 -0.33 11.41 -10.19
N THR A 156 -1.47 11.29 -9.49
CA THR A 156 -2.70 10.70 -10.04
C THR A 156 -3.94 11.46 -9.57
N GLU A 157 -4.84 11.76 -10.51
CA GLU A 157 -6.14 12.37 -10.20
C GLU A 157 -7.14 11.37 -9.59
N ASP A 158 -6.84 10.06 -9.64
CA ASP A 158 -7.76 8.98 -9.30
C ASP A 158 -7.90 8.68 -7.80
N GLY A 159 -7.03 9.21 -6.95
CA GLY A 159 -7.09 8.93 -5.52
C GLY A 159 -6.26 7.78 -4.98
N TYR A 160 -5.36 7.21 -5.79
CA TYR A 160 -4.69 5.96 -5.44
C TYR A 160 -3.16 5.96 -5.59
N ALA A 161 -2.49 7.10 -5.83
CA ALA A 161 -1.01 7.15 -5.88
C ALA A 161 -0.38 6.51 -4.65
N ALA A 162 -0.78 6.93 -3.44
CA ALA A 162 -0.28 6.35 -2.19
C ALA A 162 -0.69 4.87 -2.05
N SER A 163 -1.94 4.51 -2.36
CA SER A 163 -2.39 3.12 -2.25
C SER A 163 -1.64 2.15 -3.16
N ARG A 164 -1.13 2.59 -4.32
CA ARG A 164 -0.28 1.75 -5.20
C ARG A 164 0.98 1.25 -4.48
N VAL A 165 1.43 1.87 -3.39
CA VAL A 165 2.51 1.38 -2.50
C VAL A 165 2.20 -0.02 -1.95
N LEU A 166 0.92 -0.38 -1.77
CA LEU A 166 0.48 -1.72 -1.35
C LEU A 166 0.63 -2.80 -2.42
N LEU A 167 0.82 -2.43 -3.69
CA LEU A 167 1.02 -3.38 -4.79
C LEU A 167 2.50 -3.81 -4.85
N HIS A 168 2.96 -4.49 -3.80
CA HIS A 168 4.36 -4.88 -3.59
C HIS A 168 5.04 -5.47 -4.83
N TRP A 169 4.33 -6.29 -5.61
CA TRP A 169 4.86 -6.91 -6.83
C TRP A 169 5.21 -5.88 -7.93
N ARG A 170 4.42 -4.81 -8.10
CA ARG A 170 4.69 -3.71 -9.04
C ARG A 170 5.96 -2.96 -8.66
N TRP A 171 6.20 -2.80 -7.36
CA TRP A 171 7.40 -2.15 -6.84
C TRP A 171 8.64 -3.03 -6.97
N ALA A 172 8.52 -4.34 -6.75
CA ALA A 172 9.59 -5.29 -7.08
C ALA A 172 10.00 -5.20 -8.57
N GLU A 173 9.03 -5.19 -9.50
CA GLU A 173 9.29 -5.00 -10.93
C GLU A 173 9.94 -3.64 -11.25
N LEU A 174 9.60 -2.59 -10.50
CA LEU A 174 10.17 -1.26 -10.68
C LEU A 174 11.61 -1.17 -10.16
N THR A 175 11.92 -1.80 -9.03
CA THR A 175 13.28 -1.80 -8.46
C THR A 175 14.29 -2.52 -9.35
N LEU A 176 13.87 -3.58 -10.07
CA LEU A 176 14.70 -4.23 -11.10
C LEU A 176 15.15 -3.27 -12.24
N LYS A 177 14.49 -2.11 -12.40
CA LYS A 177 14.82 -1.08 -13.40
C LYS A 177 15.54 0.12 -12.81
N LEU A 178 15.36 0.40 -11.51
CA LEU A 178 15.86 1.61 -10.84
C LEU A 178 17.10 1.37 -9.95
N GLY A 179 17.38 0.10 -9.61
CA GLY A 179 18.44 -0.31 -8.69
C GLY A 179 17.92 -0.82 -7.35
N ASP A 180 18.83 -1.37 -6.54
CA ASP A 180 18.51 -2.06 -5.27
C ASP A 180 18.06 -1.12 -4.14
N VAL A 181 18.30 0.19 -4.30
CA VAL A 181 17.84 1.23 -3.38
C VAL A 181 16.58 1.89 -3.94
N LEU A 182 15.55 1.98 -3.10
CA LEU A 182 14.38 2.80 -3.37
C LEU A 182 13.83 3.40 -2.06
N ILE A 183 13.92 4.72 -1.95
CA ILE A 183 13.37 5.50 -0.83
C ILE A 183 12.21 6.35 -1.35
N LEU A 184 11.03 6.23 -0.75
CA LEU A 184 9.84 7.02 -1.11
C LEU A 184 9.26 7.80 0.06
N GLY A 185 8.43 8.79 -0.24
CA GLY A 185 7.52 9.43 0.70
C GLY A 185 6.11 9.53 0.10
N MET A 186 5.10 9.46 0.97
CA MET A 186 3.68 9.53 0.63
C MET A 186 3.04 10.77 1.27
N PRO A 187 3.33 11.98 0.77
CA PRO A 187 2.83 13.22 1.36
C PRO A 187 1.31 13.29 1.37
N THR A 188 0.67 12.89 0.28
CA THR A 188 -0.79 12.90 0.10
C THR A 188 -1.26 11.61 -0.52
N ARG A 189 -2.57 11.40 -0.55
CA ARG A 189 -3.21 10.27 -1.22
C ARG A 189 -2.88 10.21 -2.72
N ASP A 190 -2.70 11.40 -3.32
CA ASP A 190 -2.67 11.62 -4.77
C ASP A 190 -1.23 11.79 -5.32
N VAL A 191 -0.20 11.83 -4.44
CA VAL A 191 1.22 11.96 -4.79
C VAL A 191 2.11 10.98 -4.00
N VAL A 192 3.01 10.29 -4.71
CA VAL A 192 4.18 9.59 -4.15
C VAL A 192 5.44 10.13 -4.82
N VAL A 193 6.44 10.53 -4.03
CA VAL A 193 7.75 10.99 -4.51
C VAL A 193 8.85 10.04 -4.03
N PHE A 194 9.84 9.76 -4.86
CA PHE A 194 10.87 8.77 -4.54
C PHE A 194 12.20 8.98 -5.27
N THR A 195 13.25 8.34 -4.76
CA THR A 195 14.60 8.34 -5.30
C THR A 195 15.26 6.97 -5.16
N SER A 196 16.21 6.63 -6.04
CA SER A 196 16.99 5.38 -5.99
C SER A 196 18.44 5.59 -5.54
N THR A 197 18.68 6.56 -4.65
CA THR A 197 20.01 6.88 -4.13
C THR A 197 19.96 7.30 -2.66
N LEU A 198 20.94 6.85 -1.86
CA LEU A 198 21.08 7.19 -0.44
C LEU A 198 21.91 8.46 -0.18
N ALA A 199 22.28 9.21 -1.23
CA ALA A 199 23.11 10.40 -1.09
C ALA A 199 22.44 11.42 -0.14
N PRO A 200 23.06 11.79 1.01
CA PRO A 200 22.36 12.50 2.09
C PRO A 200 21.69 13.80 1.65
N GLU A 201 22.30 14.54 0.73
CA GLU A 201 21.77 15.79 0.20
C GLU A 201 20.47 15.59 -0.61
N LYS A 202 20.33 14.45 -1.29
CA LYS A 202 19.13 14.09 -2.08
C LYS A 202 18.04 13.53 -1.20
N ILE A 203 18.41 12.78 -0.16
CA ILE A 203 17.48 12.29 0.87
C ILE A 203 16.84 13.46 1.61
N GLU A 204 17.61 14.51 1.93
CA GLU A 204 17.05 15.69 2.59
C GLU A 204 16.17 16.52 1.63
N GLN A 205 16.58 16.70 0.37
CA GLN A 205 15.72 17.34 -0.64
C GLN A 205 14.42 16.56 -0.91
N LEU A 206 14.45 15.21 -0.83
CA LEU A 206 13.24 14.38 -0.86
C LEU A 206 12.35 14.68 0.36
N ARG A 207 12.91 14.78 1.56
CA ARG A 207 12.19 15.12 2.80
C ARG A 207 11.52 16.51 2.71
N GLU A 208 12.27 17.52 2.28
CA GLU A 208 11.76 18.88 2.04
C GLU A 208 10.61 18.88 1.01
N THR A 209 10.74 18.08 -0.05
CA THR A 209 9.70 17.89 -1.07
C THR A 209 8.44 17.27 -0.46
N VAL A 210 8.57 16.18 0.30
CA VAL A 210 7.45 15.51 0.99
C VAL A 210 6.73 16.47 1.94
N GLU A 211 7.46 17.18 2.81
CA GLU A 211 6.84 18.13 3.73
C GLU A 211 6.21 19.33 3.01
N THR A 212 6.77 19.77 1.88
CA THR A 212 6.20 20.85 1.08
C THR A 212 4.91 20.41 0.38
N VAL A 213 4.87 19.20 -0.19
CA VAL A 213 3.65 18.66 -0.80
C VAL A 213 2.55 18.42 0.25
N GLU A 214 2.86 17.80 1.38
CA GLU A 214 1.86 17.51 2.45
C GLU A 214 1.23 18.78 3.04
N ARG A 215 2.00 19.88 3.13
CA ARG A 215 1.50 21.17 3.64
C ARG A 215 0.55 21.90 2.68
N HIS A 216 0.72 21.73 1.36
CA HIS A 216 0.03 22.55 0.36
C HIS A 216 -1.06 21.79 -0.43
N GLN A 217 -1.03 20.46 -0.43
CA GLN A 217 -2.05 19.63 -1.06
C GLN A 217 -3.05 19.05 -0.05
N GLY A 218 -4.25 18.70 -0.54
CA GLY A 218 -5.27 18.04 0.26
C GLY A 218 -4.99 16.56 0.49
N ARG A 219 -5.80 15.92 1.36
CA ARG A 219 -5.74 14.47 1.66
C ARG A 219 -4.33 13.98 2.08
N PRO A 220 -3.71 14.61 3.10
CA PRO A 220 -2.41 14.22 3.62
C PRO A 220 -2.37 12.79 4.16
N VAL A 221 -1.26 12.09 3.92
CA VAL A 221 -1.02 10.73 4.43
C VAL A 221 0.09 10.76 5.48
N THR A 222 1.36 11.02 5.11
CA THR A 222 2.47 11.11 6.08
C THR A 222 3.65 11.94 5.56
N ARG A 223 4.48 12.43 6.49
CA ARG A 223 5.80 13.02 6.18
C ARG A 223 6.96 12.02 6.34
N ARG A 224 6.68 10.78 6.76
CA ARG A 224 7.69 9.73 6.89
C ARG A 224 8.19 9.28 5.52
N LEU A 225 9.45 8.84 5.50
CA LEU A 225 10.05 8.18 4.35
C LEU A 225 10.04 6.67 4.57
N PHE A 226 10.04 5.91 3.47
CA PHE A 226 9.94 4.46 3.48
C PHE A 226 10.98 3.87 2.53
N GLN A 227 11.64 2.80 2.96
CA GLN A 227 12.59 2.06 2.15
C GLN A 227 11.95 0.77 1.64
N TRP A 228 12.18 0.44 0.37
CA TRP A 228 11.86 -0.87 -0.17
C TRP A 228 12.82 -1.94 0.36
N THR A 229 12.27 -3.10 0.72
CA THR A 229 13.03 -4.30 1.09
C THR A 229 12.42 -5.52 0.40
N PRO A 230 13.12 -6.66 0.30
CA PRO A 230 12.54 -7.91 -0.22
C PRO A 230 11.29 -8.40 0.54
N GLN A 231 11.07 -7.92 1.77
CA GLN A 231 9.91 -8.23 2.61
C GLN A 231 8.76 -7.20 2.47
N GLY A 232 8.96 -6.13 1.67
CA GLY A 232 8.04 -5.00 1.53
C GLY A 232 8.61 -3.70 2.10
N TRP A 233 7.75 -2.79 2.54
CA TRP A 233 8.16 -1.47 3.01
C TRP A 233 8.62 -1.48 4.47
N ALA A 234 9.68 -0.74 4.76
CA ALA A 234 10.13 -0.38 6.11
C ALA A 234 10.16 1.14 6.29
N GLU A 235 10.09 1.64 7.53
CA GLU A 235 10.33 3.06 7.79
C GLU A 235 11.80 3.40 7.52
N PHE A 236 12.05 4.46 6.76
CA PHE A 236 13.39 4.94 6.49
C PHE A 236 13.78 6.03 7.51
N ASP A 237 14.70 5.67 8.41
CA ASP A 237 15.36 6.60 9.32
C ASP A 237 16.88 6.60 9.04
N ALA A 238 17.36 7.70 8.47
CA ALA A 238 18.78 7.89 8.16
C ALA A 238 19.67 7.88 9.42
N GLY A 239 19.13 8.23 10.60
CA GLY A 239 19.86 8.19 11.86
C GLY A 239 20.12 6.77 12.36
N LEU A 240 19.26 5.80 12.00
CA LEU A 240 19.42 4.39 12.35
C LEU A 240 20.37 3.62 11.43
N GLN A 241 20.75 4.19 10.27
CA GLN A 241 21.62 3.54 9.30
C GLN A 241 23.13 3.80 9.53
N GLN A 242 23.48 4.92 10.18
CA GLN A 242 24.87 5.31 10.45
C GLN A 242 25.72 4.40 11.38
N PRO A 243 25.18 3.49 12.24
CA PRO A 243 26.02 2.67 13.11
C PRO A 243 26.91 1.63 12.40
N ILE A 244 26.63 1.30 11.13
CA ILE A 244 27.27 0.16 10.44
C ILE A 244 28.50 0.60 9.64
N GLU A 245 28.43 1.70 8.90
CA GLU A 245 29.52 2.16 8.03
C GLU A 245 30.74 2.66 8.83
N GLN A 246 30.50 3.43 9.91
CA GLN A 246 31.58 3.96 10.76
C GLN A 246 32.36 2.86 11.51
N GLN A 247 31.78 1.68 11.73
CA GLN A 247 32.48 0.52 12.30
C GLN A 247 33.33 -0.25 11.26
N GLY A 248 33.00 -0.14 9.97
CA GLY A 248 33.84 -0.66 8.89
C GLY A 248 35.11 0.18 8.72
N GLU A 249 34.94 1.49 8.55
CA GLU A 249 36.05 2.43 8.32
C GLU A 249 37.04 2.48 9.50
N GLN A 250 36.55 2.40 10.75
CA GLN A 250 37.42 2.32 11.94
C GLN A 250 38.21 1.00 12.02
N ARG A 251 37.67 -0.12 11.50
CA ARG A 251 38.41 -1.39 11.43
C ARG A 251 39.50 -1.38 10.37
N GLU A 252 39.25 -0.77 9.22
CA GLU A 252 40.28 -0.63 8.18
C GLU A 252 41.40 0.34 8.60
N GLN A 253 41.09 1.42 9.32
CA GLN A 253 42.13 2.34 9.83
C GLN A 253 42.93 1.77 11.00
N GLN A 254 42.37 0.86 11.82
CA GLN A 254 43.12 0.19 12.90
C GLN A 254 43.91 -1.04 12.44
N GLY A 255 43.59 -1.63 11.29
CA GLY A 255 44.33 -2.78 10.73
C GLY A 255 45.69 -2.43 10.10
N GLY A 256 46.02 -1.16 9.91
CA GLY A 256 47.22 -0.72 9.19
C GLY A 256 48.52 -0.60 10.01
N ALA A 257 48.48 -0.83 11.33
CA ALA A 257 49.52 -0.34 12.23
C ALA A 257 50.06 -1.33 13.29
N GLU A 258 50.01 -2.64 13.08
CA GLU A 258 50.80 -3.59 13.89
C GLU A 258 51.06 -4.91 13.15
N GLY A 259 52.32 -5.39 13.12
CA GLY A 259 52.65 -6.68 12.48
C GLY A 259 54.03 -6.82 11.83
N LYS A 260 55.12 -6.36 12.47
CA LYS A 260 56.50 -6.61 11.97
C LYS A 260 57.24 -7.65 12.84
N MET A 261 57.48 -8.83 12.24
CA MET A 261 58.54 -9.81 12.52
C MET A 261 58.90 -10.17 13.97
N VAL A 262 58.68 -11.45 14.33
CA VAL A 262 59.66 -12.25 15.13
C VAL A 262 59.79 -13.63 14.48
N GLU A 263 60.99 -14.20 14.47
CA GLU A 263 61.38 -15.42 13.76
C GLU A 263 61.02 -16.73 14.50
N ALA A 264 61.12 -17.86 13.77
CA ALA A 264 60.96 -19.21 14.29
C ALA A 264 62.21 -19.73 15.07
N PRO A 265 62.10 -20.92 15.69
CA PRO A 265 62.93 -22.01 15.17
C PRO A 265 62.16 -23.34 14.97
N ALA A 266 62.84 -24.36 14.41
CA ALA A 266 62.23 -25.52 13.75
C ALA A 266 62.68 -26.91 14.32
N LYS A 267 62.17 -27.99 13.69
CA LYS A 267 62.42 -29.45 13.90
C LYS A 267 61.63 -30.10 15.06
N ALA A 268 61.12 -31.34 15.02
CA ALA A 268 60.86 -32.35 13.95
C ALA A 268 59.85 -33.41 14.53
N ASP A 269 59.49 -34.57 13.94
CA ASP A 269 59.91 -35.28 12.71
C ASP A 269 58.82 -36.24 12.16
N ALA A 270 59.08 -36.81 10.97
CA ALA A 270 58.63 -38.04 10.27
C ALA A 270 57.38 -38.91 10.66
N ASP A 271 56.90 -39.65 9.63
CA ASP A 271 55.98 -40.81 9.63
C ASP A 271 54.51 -40.57 10.09
N VAL A 272 53.45 -41.19 9.55
CA VAL A 272 53.30 -42.38 8.68
C VAL A 272 52.31 -42.10 7.53
N ALA A 273 52.57 -42.64 6.34
CA ALA A 273 51.53 -42.86 5.32
C ALA A 273 51.49 -44.34 4.91
N ARG A 274 50.40 -45.07 5.23
CA ARG A 274 49.81 -46.24 4.51
C ARG A 274 48.89 -47.09 5.41
N GLN A 275 47.98 -47.83 4.75
CA GLN A 275 47.12 -48.92 5.26
C GLN A 275 46.03 -48.48 6.26
N ALA A 276 44.76 -48.93 6.18
CA ALA A 276 44.05 -49.81 5.24
C ALA A 276 42.58 -49.29 5.14
N ALA A 277 41.76 -49.47 4.10
CA ALA A 277 41.71 -50.47 3.02
C ALA A 277 41.45 -51.91 3.51
N ASP A 278 40.34 -52.14 4.22
CA ASP A 278 39.51 -53.35 4.06
C ASP A 278 38.20 -53.29 4.88
N ALA A 279 37.06 -53.19 4.18
CA ALA A 279 35.71 -53.57 4.66
C ALA A 279 34.67 -53.52 3.52
N GLN A 280 34.95 -54.14 2.37
CA GLN A 280 33.89 -54.49 1.40
C GLN A 280 33.47 -55.96 1.60
N GLN A 281 32.23 -56.18 2.01
CA GLN A 281 31.42 -57.40 1.78
C GLN A 281 30.01 -57.14 2.34
N GLY A 282 28.91 -57.27 1.60
CA GLY A 282 28.73 -57.51 0.17
C GLY A 282 27.23 -57.41 -0.19
N GLY A 283 26.87 -57.36 -1.48
CA GLY A 283 25.45 -57.32 -1.89
C GLY A 283 25.14 -56.56 -3.19
N GLN A 284 25.61 -57.08 -4.33
CA GLN A 284 25.12 -56.72 -5.67
C GLN A 284 23.93 -57.66 -6.07
N PRO A 285 23.23 -57.46 -7.21
CA PRO A 285 22.19 -56.44 -7.38
C PRO A 285 20.89 -57.07 -7.96
N ARG A 286 19.88 -56.26 -8.30
CA ARG A 286 18.93 -56.60 -9.38
C ARG A 286 18.63 -55.38 -10.25
N GLN A 287 18.91 -55.53 -11.55
CA GLN A 287 18.36 -54.72 -12.63
C GLN A 287 17.05 -55.36 -13.11
N GLU A 288 16.15 -54.52 -13.60
CA GLU A 288 15.29 -54.70 -14.79
C GLU A 288 14.62 -53.32 -14.99
N ASP A 289 15.13 -52.48 -15.90
CA ASP A 289 14.85 -52.45 -17.35
C ASP A 289 13.41 -51.97 -17.63
N ALA A 290 13.20 -50.66 -17.84
CA ALA A 290 13.28 -49.94 -19.12
C ALA A 290 11.98 -50.05 -19.96
N GLY A 291 11.56 -48.91 -20.53
CA GLY A 291 10.28 -48.77 -21.22
C GLY A 291 10.14 -47.39 -21.89
N ASN A 292 11.15 -47.03 -22.69
CA ASN A 292 11.09 -45.87 -23.58
C ASN A 292 10.46 -46.29 -24.91
N GLU A 293 9.37 -45.64 -25.32
CA GLU A 293 8.99 -45.63 -26.73
C GLU A 293 8.47 -44.25 -27.17
N HIS A 294 8.57 -44.01 -28.47
CA HIS A 294 8.78 -42.69 -29.06
C HIS A 294 7.59 -42.19 -29.90
N ARG A 295 7.72 -40.91 -30.34
CA ARG A 295 7.20 -40.35 -31.62
C ARG A 295 5.69 -40.02 -31.68
N HIS A 296 5.22 -39.08 -32.53
CA HIS A 296 5.85 -38.28 -33.61
C HIS A 296 5.22 -36.86 -33.67
N GLN A 297 5.98 -35.86 -34.18
CA GLN A 297 5.66 -34.83 -35.23
C GLN A 297 4.18 -34.43 -35.49
N GLN A 298 3.80 -33.22 -35.91
CA GLN A 298 4.47 -32.02 -36.47
C GLN A 298 3.42 -30.86 -36.50
N GLY A 299 3.80 -29.58 -36.66
CA GLY A 299 2.81 -28.53 -36.99
C GLY A 299 3.27 -27.07 -36.84
N ASN A 300 3.65 -26.42 -37.94
CA ASN A 300 4.09 -25.02 -38.01
C ASN A 300 2.94 -24.11 -38.52
N GLN A 301 2.57 -23.04 -37.80
CA GLN A 301 2.07 -21.68 -38.23
C GLN A 301 1.04 -21.53 -39.41
N PRO A 302 0.55 -20.32 -39.81
CA PRO A 302 0.48 -18.98 -39.16
C PRO A 302 -0.94 -18.30 -39.20
N PHE A 303 -1.03 -17.09 -38.62
CA PHE A 303 -1.92 -15.93 -38.92
C PHE A 303 -3.21 -16.07 -39.77
N GLN A 304 -4.32 -15.47 -39.29
CA GLN A 304 -5.17 -14.58 -40.10
C GLN A 304 -5.74 -13.37 -39.31
N HIS A 305 -5.68 -12.19 -39.92
CA HIS A 305 -6.55 -11.04 -39.63
C HIS A 305 -7.85 -11.12 -40.43
N ARG A 306 -8.98 -10.63 -39.88
CA ARG A 306 -10.16 -10.03 -40.54
C ARG A 306 -11.28 -9.86 -39.50
N GLN A 307 -12.13 -8.82 -39.49
CA GLN A 307 -12.19 -7.56 -40.25
C GLN A 307 -12.40 -6.40 -39.27
#